data_AF-W4Q8F1-F1
#
_entry.id   AF-W4Q8F1-F1
#
_cell.length_a   1.000
_cell.length_b   1.000
_cell.length_c   1.000
_cell.angle_alpha   90.00
_cell.angle_beta   90.00
_cell.angle_gamma   90.00
#
_symmetry.space_group_name_H-M   'P 1'
#
loop_
_entity.id
_entity.type
_entity.pdbx_description
1 polymer ?
#
loop_
_entity_poly.entity_id
_entity_poly.type
_entity_poly.pdbx_seq_one_letter_code
_entity_poly.pdbx_strand_id
1 'polypeptide(L)' 'MSNSKEEEKLAGGNVSNVYRFEDTVRREIKPNSLKIHKLLQHLESKGFNYAPKFLGIDEKYREILSFIEG' A
#
# COMPACT_ATOMS: atom_id res chain seq x y z
N MET A 1 -0.41 -27.64 7.54
CA MET A 1 0.74 -26.73 7.57
C MET A 1 0.19 -25.33 7.35
N SER A 2 0.21 -24.50 8.39
CA SER A 2 -0.29 -23.13 8.30
C SER A 2 0.77 -22.31 7.57
N ASN A 3 0.59 -22.06 6.27
CA ASN A 3 1.41 -21.09 5.55
C ASN A 3 0.94 -19.71 6.03
N SER A 4 1.39 -19.28 7.21
CA SER A 4 1.39 -17.86 7.55
C SER A 4 2.36 -17.21 6.58
N LYS A 5 1.88 -16.76 5.42
CA LYS A 5 2.68 -15.95 4.50
C LYS A 5 3.11 -14.72 5.29
N GLU A 6 4.38 -14.63 5.64
CA GLU A 6 4.88 -13.46 6.37
C GLU A 6 5.03 -12.29 5.41
N GLU A 7 4.96 -11.06 5.95
CA GLU A 7 5.22 -9.87 5.15
C GLU A 7 6.70 -9.80 4.77
N GLU A 8 7.01 -9.52 3.51
CA GLU A 8 8.38 -9.33 3.04
C GLU A 8 8.74 -7.84 3.04
N LYS A 9 9.89 -7.46 3.62
CA LYS A 9 10.38 -6.09 3.50
C LYS A 9 10.96 -5.87 2.10
N LEU A 10 10.43 -4.90 1.37
CA LEU A 10 10.97 -4.51 0.06
C LEU A 10 12.26 -3.68 0.23
N ALA A 11 13.24 -3.94 -0.64
CA ALA A 11 14.54 -3.26 -0.60
C ALA A 11 14.51 -1.81 -1.14
N GLY A 12 13.45 -1.43 -1.85
CA GLY A 12 13.31 -0.11 -2.48
C GLY A 12 12.71 0.99 -1.59
N GLY A 13 12.82 2.23 -2.07
CA GLY A 13 12.23 3.41 -1.44
C GLY A 13 13.22 4.23 -0.61
N ASN A 14 13.22 5.55 -0.82
CA ASN A 14 14.17 6.47 -0.15
C ASN A 14 13.63 7.07 1.16
N VAL A 15 12.33 6.90 1.45
CA VAL A 15 11.63 7.72 2.47
C VAL A 15 10.87 6.89 3.50
N SER A 16 10.50 5.65 3.20
CA SER A 16 9.70 4.81 4.11
C SER A 16 10.01 3.34 3.89
N ASN A 17 10.00 2.57 4.97
CA ASN A 17 9.99 1.11 4.88
C ASN A 17 8.66 0.67 4.24
N VAL A 18 8.74 -0.26 3.29
CA VAL A 18 7.58 -0.84 2.61
C VAL A 18 7.61 -2.34 2.80
N TYR A 19 6.49 -2.92 3.19
CA TYR A 19 6.34 -4.36 3.38
C TYR A 19 5.30 -4.89 2.40
N ARG A 20 5.60 -5.97 1.69
CA ARG A 20 4.66 -6.63 0.78
C ARG A 20 4.01 -7.81 1.48
N PHE A 21 2.71 -7.96 1.30
CA PHE A 21 1.94 -9.12 1.68
C PHE A 21 1.02 -9.47 0.51
N GLU A 22 1.32 -10.59 -0.14
CA GLU A 22 0.63 -11.02 -1.37
C GLU A 22 0.61 -9.88 -2.43
N ASP A 23 -0.58 -9.46 -2.85
CA ASP A 23 -0.79 -8.44 -3.88
C ASP A 23 -0.99 -7.04 -3.28
N THR A 24 -0.52 -6.84 -2.07
CA THR A 24 -0.65 -5.57 -1.34
C THR A 24 0.66 -5.16 -0.68
N VAL A 25 0.78 -3.87 -0.39
CA VAL A 25 1.88 -3.32 0.41
C VAL A 25 1.34 -2.61 1.64
N ARG A 26 2.18 -2.55 2.68
CA ARG A 26 1.97 -1.84 3.94
C ARG A 26 3.01 -0.75 4.08
N ARG A 27 2.56 0.46 4.36
CA ARG A 27 3.42 1.64 4.54
C ARG A 27 2.97 2.44 5.76
N GLU A 28 3.90 3.10 6.42
CA GLU A 28 3.57 3.99 7.54
C GLU A 28 2.71 5.17 7.07
N ILE A 29 1.70 5.53 7.87
CA ILE A 29 0.90 6.75 7.66
C ILE A 29 1.77 7.97 7.98
N LYS A 30 1.75 8.98 7.10
CA LYS A 30 2.44 10.27 7.25
C LYS A 30 1.42 11.42 7.27
N PRO A 31 1.80 12.65 7.67
CA PRO A 31 0.87 13.79 7.72
C PRO A 31 0.10 14.05 6.40
N ASN A 32 0.68 13.72 5.25
CA ASN A 32 0.05 13.88 3.94
C ASN A 32 -0.72 12.63 3.44
N SER A 33 -0.73 11.52 4.18
CA SER A 33 -1.36 10.26 3.74
C SER A 33 -2.84 10.45 3.42
N LEU A 34 -3.59 11.21 4.22
CA LEU A 34 -5.01 11.46 3.94
C LEU A 34 -5.25 12.13 2.58
N LYS A 35 -4.36 13.04 2.16
CA LYS A 35 -4.44 13.67 0.82
C LYS A 35 -4.11 12.66 -0.27
N ILE A 36 -3.11 11.80 -0.03
CA ILE A 36 -2.73 10.73 -0.96
C ILE A 36 -3.88 9.72 -1.11
N HIS A 37 -4.55 9.30 -0.02
CA HIS A 37 -5.69 8.39 -0.07
C HIS A 37 -6.81 8.95 -0.96
N LYS A 38 -7.16 10.23 -0.77
CA LYS A 38 -8.16 10.92 -1.60
C LYS A 38 -7.76 10.95 -3.08
N LEU A 39 -6.49 11.18 -3.37
CA LEU A 39 -5.97 11.15 -4.74
C LEU A 39 -6.08 9.75 -5.35
N LEU A 40 -5.65 8.71 -4.65
CA LEU A 40 -5.71 7.33 -5.14
C LEU A 40 -7.16 6.88 -5.38
N GLN A 41 -8.08 7.21 -4.47
CA GLN A 41 -9.52 6.96 -4.64
C GLN A 41 -10.09 7.69 -5.86
N HIS A 42 -9.68 8.95 -6.08
CA HIS A 42 -10.07 9.69 -7.28
C HIS A 42 -9.59 9.00 -8.56
N LEU A 43 -8.31 8.61 -8.61
CA LEU A 43 -7.73 7.92 -9.77
C LEU A 43 -8.44 6.58 -10.04
N GLU A 44 -8.72 5.80 -9.01
CA GLU A 44 -9.50 4.57 -9.12
C GLU A 44 -10.91 4.84 -9.68
N SER A 45 -11.60 5.88 -9.18
CA SER A 45 -12.93 6.26 -9.68
C SER A 45 -12.95 6.68 -11.16
N LYS A 46 -11.79 7.08 -11.70
CA LYS A 46 -11.59 7.43 -13.11
C LYS A 46 -11.13 6.25 -13.97
N GLY A 47 -11.01 5.06 -13.39
CA GLY A 47 -10.52 3.87 -14.09
C GLY A 47 -9.03 3.91 -14.41
N PHE A 48 -8.26 4.74 -13.70
CA PHE A 48 -6.82 4.84 -13.91
C PHE A 48 -6.09 3.69 -13.19
N ASN A 49 -5.66 2.68 -13.96
CA ASN A 49 -5.09 1.44 -13.41
C ASN A 49 -3.58 1.46 -13.18
N TYR A 50 -2.90 2.58 -13.50
CA TYR A 50 -1.44 2.71 -13.36
C TYR A 50 -1.02 3.38 -12.03
N ALA A 51 -1.96 3.51 -11.09
CA ALA A 51 -1.70 3.97 -9.73
C ALA A 51 -2.18 2.91 -8.72
N PRO A 52 -1.52 2.78 -7.56
CA PRO A 52 -1.96 1.84 -6.54
C PRO A 52 -3.32 2.25 -5.97
N LYS A 53 -4.14 1.27 -5.63
CA LYS A 53 -5.44 1.47 -4.98
C LYS A 53 -5.26 1.57 -3.48
N PHE A 54 -6.00 2.46 -2.83
CA PHE A 54 -6.07 2.51 -1.36
C PHE A 54 -7.08 1.49 -0.86
N LEU A 55 -6.62 0.54 -0.05
CA LEU A 55 -7.41 -0.62 0.39
C LEU A 55 -7.80 -0.56 1.87
N GLY A 56 -7.32 0.46 2.61
CA GLY A 56 -7.63 0.67 4.02
C GLY A 56 -6.39 0.82 4.90
N ILE A 57 -6.59 0.65 6.21
CA ILE A 57 -5.53 0.71 7.23
C ILE A 57 -5.50 -0.63 7.95
N ASP A 58 -4.30 -1.15 8.24
CA ASP A 58 -4.14 -2.40 8.99
C ASP A 58 -4.17 -2.20 10.51
N GLU A 59 -4.11 -3.30 11.26
CA GLU A 59 -4.12 -3.30 12.73
C GLU A 59 -2.88 -2.62 13.36
N LYS A 60 -1.79 -2.46 12.59
CA LYS A 60 -0.56 -1.77 13.00
C LYS A 60 -0.57 -0.29 12.60
N TYR A 61 -1.73 0.25 12.19
CA TYR A 61 -1.91 1.64 11.75
C TYR A 61 -1.04 2.00 10.54
N ARG A 62 -0.89 1.07 9.59
CA ARG A 62 -0.22 1.26 8.30
C ARG A 62 -1.24 1.32 7.18
N GLU A 63 -0.98 2.13 6.16
CA GLU A 63 -1.80 2.15 4.95
C GLU A 63 -1.60 0.86 4.13
N ILE A 64 -2.70 0.30 3.65
CA ILE A 64 -2.77 -0.87 2.77
C ILE A 64 -2.98 -0.33 1.35
N LEU A 65 -2.02 -0.59 0.47
CA LEU A 65 -2.13 -0.22 -0.95
C LEU A 65 -2.05 -1.48 -1.82
N SER A 66 -2.66 -1.48 -3.01
CA SER A 66 -2.41 -2.54 -3.99
C SER A 66 -0.96 -2.51 -4.44
N PHE A 67 -0.36 -3.68 -4.61
CA PHE A 67 0.93 -3.81 -5.26
C PHE A 67 0.76 -3.67 -6.78
N ILE A 68 1.72 -3.02 -7.43
CA ILE A 68 1.82 -2.96 -8.89
C ILE A 68 3.14 -3.61 -9.25
N GLU A 69 3.07 -4.65 -10.07
CA GLU A 69 4.25 -5.27 -10.66
C GLU A 69 4.85 -4.33 -11.71
N GLY A 70 6.17 -4.22 -11.71
CA GLY A 70 6.94 -3.37 -12.60
C GLY A 70 8.36 -3.84 -12.77
#